data_AF-A0A7D4BA06-F1
#
_entry.id   AF-A0A7D4BA06-F1
#
_cell.length_a   1.000
_cell.length_b   1.000
_cell.length_c   1.000
_cell.angle_alpha   90.00
_cell.angle_beta   90.00
_cell.angle_gamma   90.00
#
_symmetry.space_group_name_H-M   'P 1'
#
loop_
_entity.id
_entity.type
_entity.pdbx_description
1 polymer ?
#
loop_
_entity_poly.entity_id
_entity_poly.type
_entity_poly.pdbx_seq_one_letter_code
_entity_poly.pdbx_strand_id
1 'polypeptide(L)'
;MEPLHYTACARTLSAPWQSLLRQSVRLYLLWREPSRVSTSTEAALRLVESQLVQHLVQGRPASQVALDEANALLEAAQAELLGSEQEVAALLDNDAQLDNSRQLVPPASRARRQLKIAC
;
A
#
# COMPACT_ATOMS: atom_id res chain seq x y z
N MET A 1 7.18 -33.80 7.94
CA MET A 1 7.46 -32.44 7.42
C MET A 1 6.23 -32.02 6.63
N GLU A 2 5.46 -31.08 7.16
CA GLU A 2 4.16 -30.71 6.60
C GLU A 2 4.32 -29.86 5.32
N PRO A 3 3.74 -30.26 4.18
CA PRO A 3 3.87 -29.54 2.90
C PRO A 3 3.23 -28.14 2.90
N LEU A 4 2.52 -27.77 3.97
CA LEU A 4 1.76 -26.53 4.08
C LEU A 4 2.66 -25.30 4.30
N HIS A 5 3.77 -25.42 5.02
CA HIS A 5 4.70 -24.29 5.26
C HIS A 5 5.41 -23.83 3.97
N TYR A 6 5.70 -24.76 3.06
CA TYR A 6 6.32 -24.43 1.78
C TYR A 6 5.42 -23.54 0.91
N THR A 7 4.10 -23.73 0.99
CA THR A 7 3.15 -22.96 0.18
C THR A 7 2.98 -21.51 0.63
N ALA A 8 3.05 -21.23 1.94
CA ALA A 8 2.99 -19.86 2.46
C ALA A 8 4.25 -19.07 2.08
N CYS A 9 5.44 -19.66 2.26
CA CYS A 9 6.71 -19.04 1.83
C CYS A 9 6.80 -18.87 0.31
N ALA A 10 6.29 -19.80 -0.50
CA ALA A 10 6.27 -19.62 -1.94
C ALA A 10 5.38 -18.44 -2.38
N ARG A 11 4.28 -18.18 -1.65
CA ARG A 11 3.37 -17.06 -1.94
C ARG A 11 3.97 -15.69 -1.62
N THR A 12 4.87 -15.60 -0.65
CA THR A 12 5.57 -14.34 -0.37
C THR A 12 6.44 -13.90 -1.55
N LEU A 13 6.88 -14.83 -2.40
CA LEU A 13 7.63 -14.50 -3.61
C LEU A 13 6.74 -14.04 -4.79
N SER A 14 5.42 -14.10 -4.64
CA SER A 14 4.51 -13.72 -5.71
C SER A 14 4.47 -12.20 -5.91
N ALA A 15 4.43 -11.76 -7.17
CA ALA A 15 4.35 -10.34 -7.51
C ALA A 15 3.12 -9.62 -6.89
N PRO A 16 1.91 -10.22 -6.82
CA PRO A 16 0.77 -9.60 -6.16
C PRO A 16 1.01 -9.38 -4.67
N TRP A 17 1.58 -10.36 -3.97
CA TRP A 17 1.86 -10.26 -2.54
C TRP A 17 2.95 -9.21 -2.25
N GLN A 18 4.03 -9.21 -3.03
CA GLN A 18 5.10 -8.20 -2.93
C GLN A 18 4.58 -6.77 -3.18
N SER A 19 3.64 -6.61 -4.12
CA SER A 19 3.02 -5.31 -4.39
C SER A 19 2.17 -4.82 -3.22
N LEU A 20 1.36 -5.71 -2.63
CA LEU A 20 0.57 -5.41 -1.44
C LEU A 20 1.45 -5.14 -0.22
N LEU A 21 2.55 -5.87 -0.04
CA LEU A 21 3.51 -5.65 1.05
C LEU A 21 4.09 -4.23 0.98
N ARG A 22 4.60 -3.84 -0.18
CA ARG A 22 5.12 -2.49 -0.44
C ARG A 22 4.06 -1.41 -0.19
N GLN A 23 2.82 -1.66 -0.62
CA GLN A 23 1.70 -0.76 -0.36
C GLN A 23 1.40 -0.64 1.13
N SER A 24 1.45 -1.74 1.89
CA SER A 24 1.23 -1.72 3.35
C SER A 24 2.29 -0.89 4.06
N VAL A 25 3.58 -1.07 3.73
CA VAL A 25 4.66 -0.29 4.34
C VAL A 25 4.55 1.19 3.97
N ARG A 26 4.21 1.50 2.72
CA ARG A 26 3.98 2.89 2.31
C ARG A 26 2.83 3.53 3.10
N LEU A 27 1.70 2.84 3.26
CA LEU A 27 0.57 3.35 4.06
C LEU A 27 0.95 3.52 5.54
N TYR A 28 1.77 2.61 6.08
CA TYR A 28 2.31 2.72 7.43
C TYR A 28 3.20 3.95 7.61
N LEU A 29 4.11 4.20 6.68
CA LEU A 29 4.98 5.38 6.69
C LEU A 29 4.17 6.67 6.60
N LEU A 30 3.20 6.72 5.68
CA LEU A 30 2.28 7.87 5.53
C LEU A 30 1.41 8.09 6.78
N TRP A 31 0.94 7.02 7.41
CA TRP A 31 0.15 7.12 8.65
C TRP A 31 0.98 7.58 9.84
N ARG A 32 2.29 7.30 9.87
CA ARG A 32 3.21 7.80 10.89
C ARG A 32 3.59 9.27 10.72
N GLU A 33 3.35 9.88 9.57
CA GLU A 33 3.60 11.30 9.36
C GLU A 33 2.57 12.16 10.13
N PRO A 34 2.98 12.98 11.11
CA PRO A 34 2.07 13.76 11.95
C PRO A 34 1.14 14.69 11.16
N SER A 35 1.58 15.14 9.98
CA SER A 35 0.85 16.04 9.09
C SER A 35 -0.18 15.33 8.20
N ARG A 36 -0.12 14.00 8.10
CA ARG A 36 -0.94 13.18 7.18
C ARG A 36 -1.71 12.05 7.89
N VAL A 37 -1.67 12.02 9.23
CA VAL A 37 -2.45 11.07 10.03
C VAL A 37 -3.93 11.25 9.71
N SER A 38 -4.50 10.27 9.03
CA SER A 38 -5.90 10.22 8.65
C SER A 38 -6.45 8.84 8.98
N THR A 39 -7.66 8.80 9.55
CA THR A 39 -8.42 7.57 9.77
C THR A 39 -8.64 6.80 8.46
N SER A 40 -8.64 7.49 7.32
CA SER A 40 -8.70 6.87 6.00
C SER A 40 -7.43 6.10 5.65
N THR A 41 -6.25 6.61 6.03
CA THR A 41 -4.96 5.95 5.78
C THR A 41 -4.81 4.72 6.67
N GLU A 42 -5.24 4.83 7.94
CA GLU A 42 -5.26 3.70 8.87
C GLU A 42 -6.21 2.59 8.40
N ALA A 43 -7.44 2.94 7.98
CA ALA A 43 -8.39 1.96 7.44
C ALA A 43 -7.87 1.27 6.17
N ALA A 44 -7.21 2.04 5.28
CA ALA A 44 -6.58 1.48 4.10
C ALA A 44 -5.43 0.52 4.46
N LEU A 45 -4.60 0.87 5.45
CA LEU A 45 -3.52 0.01 5.95
C LEU A 45 -4.09 -1.32 6.46
N ARG A 46 -5.09 -1.28 7.35
CA ARG A 46 -5.73 -2.47 7.89
C ARG A 46 -6.35 -3.36 6.81
N LEU A 47 -6.96 -2.75 5.80
CA LEU A 47 -7.51 -3.48 4.67
C LEU A 47 -6.42 -4.22 3.90
N VAL A 48 -5.31 -3.56 3.56
CA VAL A 48 -4.20 -4.19 2.83
C VAL A 48 -3.54 -5.29 3.66
N GLU A 49 -3.31 -5.08 4.95
CA GLU A 49 -2.79 -6.11 5.87
C GLU A 49 -3.70 -7.34 5.89
N SER A 50 -5.02 -7.14 5.95
CA SER A 50 -5.97 -8.25 5.91
C SER A 50 -5.89 -9.03 4.60
N GLN A 51 -5.69 -8.36 3.46
CA GLN A 51 -5.53 -9.01 2.15
C GLN A 51 -4.25 -9.83 2.07
N LEU A 52 -3.14 -9.34 2.63
CA LEU A 52 -1.88 -10.06 2.71
C LEU A 52 -2.01 -11.35 3.52
N VAL A 53 -2.63 -11.27 4.70
CA VAL A 53 -2.87 -12.44 5.56
C VAL A 53 -3.78 -13.44 4.85
N GLN A 54 -4.88 -12.99 4.25
CA GLN A 54 -5.81 -13.85 3.49
C GLN A 54 -5.11 -14.56 2.33
N HIS A 55 -4.21 -13.88 1.63
CA HIS A 55 -3.42 -14.48 0.56
C HIS A 55 -2.52 -15.62 1.06
N LEU A 56 -1.90 -15.44 2.24
CA LEU A 56 -1.02 -16.46 2.83
C LEU A 56 -1.80 -17.69 3.32
N VAL A 57 -2.98 -17.50 3.91
CA VAL A 57 -3.80 -18.60 4.42
C VAL A 57 -4.70 -19.24 3.36
N GLN A 58 -4.72 -18.72 2.13
CA GLN A 58 -5.56 -19.25 1.06
C GLN A 58 -5.33 -20.76 0.85
N GLY A 59 -6.41 -21.55 0.87
CA GLY A 59 -6.33 -23.00 0.71
C GLY A 59 -5.80 -23.76 1.94
N ARG A 60 -5.59 -23.08 3.08
CA ARG A 60 -5.37 -23.71 4.38
C ARG A 60 -6.70 -23.80 5.14
N PRO A 61 -6.87 -24.78 6.04
CA PRO A 61 -8.00 -24.78 6.96
C PRO A 61 -7.98 -23.50 7.81
N ALA A 62 -9.16 -22.92 8.02
CA ALA A 62 -9.31 -21.73 8.87
C ALA A 62 -9.00 -22.10 10.33
N SER A 63 -7.76 -21.89 10.75
CA SER A 63 -7.28 -22.14 12.10
C SER A 63 -6.54 -20.91 12.63
N GLN A 64 -6.60 -20.73 13.95
CA GLN A 64 -5.86 -19.64 14.61
C GLN A 64 -4.36 -19.76 14.34
N VAL A 65 -3.83 -20.98 14.36
CA VAL A 65 -2.40 -21.25 14.06
C VAL A 65 -2.01 -20.77 12.65
N ALA A 66 -2.85 -21.00 11.64
CA ALA A 66 -2.54 -20.56 10.27
C ALA A 66 -2.57 -19.02 10.16
N LEU A 67 -3.47 -18.36 10.89
CA LEU A 67 -3.53 -16.90 10.96
C LEU A 67 -2.31 -16.32 11.70
N ASP A 68 -1.94 -16.90 12.84
CA ASP A 68 -0.78 -16.46 13.63
C ASP A 68 0.52 -16.59 12.82
N GLU A 69 0.70 -17.70 12.10
CA GLU A 69 1.85 -17.89 11.19
C GLU A 69 1.85 -16.86 10.06
N ALA A 70 0.69 -16.58 9.44
CA ALA A 70 0.59 -15.60 8.37
C ALA A 70 0.87 -14.16 8.85
N ASN A 71 0.42 -13.82 10.07
CA ASN A 71 0.73 -12.54 10.70
C ASN A 71 2.22 -12.43 11.01
N ALA A 72 2.84 -13.48 11.57
CA ALA A 72 4.27 -13.49 11.85
C ALA A 72 5.12 -13.31 10.56
N LEU A 73 4.71 -13.94 9.46
CA LEU A 73 5.37 -13.76 8.16
C LEU A 73 5.19 -12.33 7.61
N LEU A 74 4.00 -11.75 7.76
CA LEU A 74 3.73 -10.38 7.36
C LEU A 74 4.59 -9.39 8.16
N GLU A 75 4.61 -9.53 9.50
CA GLU A 75 5.40 -8.68 10.39
C GLU A 75 6.90 -8.76 10.06
N ALA A 76 7.43 -9.97 9.86
CA ALA A 76 8.83 -10.17 9.50
C ALA A 76 9.18 -9.49 8.16
N ALA A 77 8.33 -9.65 7.14
CA ALA A 77 8.56 -9.06 5.83
C ALA A 77 8.44 -7.52 5.83
N GLN A 78 7.49 -6.97 6.60
CA GLN A 78 7.38 -5.52 6.79
C GLN A 78 8.60 -4.97 7.54
N ALA A 79 9.08 -5.67 8.56
CA ALA A 79 10.27 -5.27 9.31
C ALA A 79 11.54 -5.31 8.45
N GLU A 80 11.71 -6.33 7.60
CA GLU A 80 12.82 -6.44 6.66
C GLU A 80 12.84 -5.25 5.69
N LEU A 81 11.68 -4.94 5.09
CA LEU A 81 11.56 -3.85 4.13
C LEU A 81 11.73 -2.46 4.79
N LEU A 82 11.21 -2.27 6.00
CA LEU A 82 11.44 -1.06 6.80
C LEU A 82 12.89 -0.90 7.25
N GLY A 83 13.64 -2.01 7.39
CA GLY A 83 15.06 -2.01 7.72
C GLY A 83 15.96 -1.61 6.56
N SER A 84 15.43 -1.56 5.33
CA SER A 84 16.18 -1.16 4.13
C SER A 84 15.90 0.30 3.77
N GLU A 85 16.83 1.20 4.11
CA GLU A 85 16.72 2.63 3.81
C GLU A 85 16.52 2.91 2.31
N GLN A 86 17.17 2.12 1.45
CA GLN A 86 17.05 2.27 -0.01
C GLN A 86 15.64 1.90 -0.50
N GLU A 87 15.05 0.83 0.03
CA GLU A 87 13.69 0.42 -0.34
C GLU A 87 12.65 1.40 0.19
N VAL A 88 12.84 1.88 1.42
CA VAL A 88 12.00 2.93 2.01
C VAL A 88 12.04 4.22 1.18
N ALA A 89 13.22 4.68 0.79
CA ALA A 89 13.36 5.86 -0.07
C ALA A 89 12.68 5.65 -1.43
N ALA A 90 12.88 4.50 -2.07
CA ALA A 90 12.23 4.17 -3.34
C ALA A 90 10.69 4.13 -3.25
N LEU A 91 10.13 3.69 -2.11
CA LEU A 91 8.69 3.67 -1.87
C LEU A 91 8.10 5.07 -1.70
N LEU A 92 8.84 5.98 -1.07
CA LEU A 92 8.43 7.37 -0.89
C LEU A 92 8.59 8.21 -2.17
N ASP A 93 9.64 7.96 -2.96
CA ASP A 93 9.89 8.69 -4.22
C ASP A 93 8.83 8.42 -5.30
N ASN A 94 8.24 7.21 -5.32
CA ASN A 94 7.12 6.89 -6.21
C ASN A 94 5.88 7.77 -5.94
N ASP A 95 5.75 8.36 -4.75
CA ASP A 95 4.68 9.30 -4.41
C ASP A 95 4.95 10.71 -4.95
N ALA A 96 6.20 11.18 -4.86
CA ALA A 96 6.59 12.49 -5.38
C ALA A 96 6.31 12.61 -6.88
N GLN A 97 6.39 11.51 -7.63
CA GLN A 97 6.14 11.48 -9.07
C GLN A 97 4.64 11.49 -9.43
N LEU A 98 3.77 10.96 -8.56
CA LEU A 98 2.31 10.94 -8.76
C LEU A 98 1.66 12.29 -8.42
N ASP A 99 2.13 12.99 -7.38
CA ASP A 99 1.66 14.33 -7.05
C ASP A 99 2.07 15.37 -8.11
N ASN A 100 3.29 15.26 -8.67
CA ASN A 100 3.75 16.12 -9.77
C ASN A 100 2.90 15.93 -11.04
N SER A 101 2.48 14.69 -11.31
CA SER A 101 1.63 14.36 -12.47
C SER A 101 0.21 14.93 -12.37
N ARG A 102 -0.30 15.17 -11.15
CA ARG A 102 -1.62 15.80 -10.91
C ARG A 102 -1.58 17.33 -10.97
N GLN A 103 -0.42 17.95 -10.82
CA GLN A 103 -0.26 19.42 -10.90
C GLN A 103 -0.08 19.97 -12.33
N LEU A 104 0.13 19.12 -13.33
CA LEU A 104 0.39 19.52 -14.72
C LEU A 104 -0.86 19.73 -15.60
N VAL A 105 -2.05 19.88 -15.01
CA VAL A 105 -3.23 20.36 -15.75
C VAL A 105 -3.28 21.89 -15.62
N PRO A 106 -2.91 22.67 -16.67
CA PRO A 106 -3.07 24.12 -16.62
C PRO A 106 -4.56 24.46 -16.47
N PRO A 107 -4.93 25.49 -15.69
CA PRO A 107 -6.30 26.00 -15.71
C PRO A 107 -6.57 26.50 -17.13
N ALA A 108 -7.44 25.79 -17.85
CA ALA A 108 -7.93 26.22 -19.14
C ALA A 108 -8.44 27.66 -19.01
N SER A 109 -7.69 28.58 -19.61
CA SER A 109 -8.00 30.00 -19.65
C SER A 109 -9.31 30.21 -20.40
N ARG A 110 -10.45 30.19 -19.68
CA ARG A 110 -11.73 30.61 -20.24
C ARG A 110 -11.90 32.12 -20.04
N ALA A 111 -11.00 32.86 -20.68
CA ALA A 111 -11.32 34.21 -21.11
C ALA A 111 -12.46 34.14 -22.14
N ARG A 112 -13.30 35.18 -22.14
CA ARG A 112 -14.39 35.49 -23.10
C ARG A 112 -15.72 34.79 -22.85
N ARG A 113 -16.62 35.54 -22.20
CA ARG A 113 -17.82 36.13 -22.85
C ARG A 113 -18.45 37.16 -21.90
N GLN A 114 -17.94 38.38 -21.94
CA GLN A 114 -18.80 39.55 -21.73
C GLN A 114 -19.19 40.03 -23.13
N LEU A 115 -20.39 39.65 -23.58
CA LEU A 115 -21.09 40.45 -24.58
C LEU A 115 -22.26 41.09 -23.85
N LYS A 116 -22.06 42.34 -23.45
CA LYS A 116 -23.13 43.31 -23.32
C LYS A 116 -23.63 43.56 -24.75
N ILE A 117 -24.91 43.32 -25.02
CA ILE A 117 -25.62 44.05 -26.06
C ILE A 117 -26.81 44.70 -25.35
N ALA A 118 -26.68 46.00 -25.17
CA ALA A 118 -27.78 46.92 -24.97
C ALA A 118 -28.03 47.59 -26.32
N CYS A 119 -29.27 47.48 -26.81
CA CYS A 119 -30.02 48.44 -27.63
C CYS A 119 -31.32 47.75 -28.05
#